data_AF-A0A3D1Q779-F1
#
_entry.id   AF-A0A3D1Q779-F1
#
_cell.length_a   1.000
_cell.length_b   1.000
_cell.length_c   1.000
_cell.angle_alpha   90.00
_cell.angle_beta   90.00
_cell.angle_gamma   90.00
#
_symmetry.space_group_name_H-M   'P 1'
#
loop_
_entity.id
_entity.type
_entity.pdbx_description
1 polymer ?
#
loop_
_entity_poly.entity_id
_entity_poly.type
_entity_poly.pdbx_seq_one_letter_code
_entity_poly.pdbx_strand_id
1 'polypeptide(L)'
;KSPQQMFGAVAKTYAAERLNVDPVNMYVVSVMPCTAKKYECDRPEFIASGYKDVDVVITTRELAQLIKDAGIEFLNLPEEAAD
;
A
#
# COMPACT_ATOMS: atom_id res chain seq x y z
N LYS A 1 -6.44 -11.76 -9.72
CA LYS A 1 -5.86 -10.89 -8.66
C LYS A 1 -6.91 -9.86 -8.26
N SER A 2 -7.00 -9.45 -6.99
CA SER A 2 -7.88 -8.34 -6.61
C SER A 2 -7.25 -6.98 -6.97
N PRO A 3 -7.98 -5.85 -6.91
CA PRO A 3 -7.41 -4.52 -7.18
C PRO A 3 -6.12 -4.23 -6.40
N GLN A 4 -6.07 -4.58 -5.11
CA GLN A 4 -4.86 -4.47 -4.29
C GLN A 4 -3.66 -5.20 -4.91
N GLN A 5 -3.85 -6.46 -5.30
CA GLN A 5 -2.78 -7.31 -5.81
C GLN A 5 -2.37 -6.95 -7.25
N MET A 6 -3.32 -6.46 -8.05
CA MET A 6 -3.01 -5.92 -9.37
C MET A 6 -2.17 -4.64 -9.24
N PHE A 7 -2.57 -3.73 -8.35
CA PHE A 7 -1.84 -2.50 -8.11
C PHE A 7 -0.44 -2.74 -7.53
N GLY A 8 -0.30 -3.62 -6.55
CA GLY A 8 1.01 -3.93 -5.96
C GLY A 8 2.04 -4.41 -6.98
N ALA A 9 1.61 -5.29 -7.90
CA ALA A 9 2.46 -5.75 -9.00
C ALA A 9 2.85 -4.60 -9.95
N VAL A 10 1.90 -3.71 -10.29
CA VAL A 10 2.16 -2.53 -11.14
C VAL A 10 3.09 -1.52 -10.43
N ALA A 11 2.94 -1.34 -9.13
CA ALA A 11 3.77 -0.43 -8.35
C ALA A 11 5.25 -0.87 -8.38
N LYS A 12 5.53 -2.16 -8.12
CA LYS A 12 6.91 -2.69 -8.11
C LYS A 12 7.48 -3.03 -9.49
N THR A 13 6.74 -2.78 -10.57
CA THR A 13 7.24 -2.98 -11.94
C THR A 13 7.22 -1.66 -12.70
N TYR A 14 6.03 -1.27 -13.16
CA TYR A 14 5.85 -0.07 -13.96
C TYR A 14 6.18 1.22 -13.20
N ALA A 15 5.69 1.39 -11.96
CA ALA A 15 6.00 2.62 -11.20
C ALA A 15 7.46 2.66 -10.77
N ALA A 16 8.05 1.52 -10.38
CA ALA A 16 9.48 1.40 -10.08
C ALA A 16 10.36 1.90 -11.24
N GLU A 17 10.07 1.46 -12.47
CA GLU A 17 10.77 1.92 -13.68
C GLU A 17 10.58 3.43 -13.91
N ARG A 18 9.36 3.93 -13.79
CA ARG A 18 9.03 5.36 -14.00
C ARG A 18 9.67 6.27 -12.97
N LEU A 19 9.76 5.83 -11.73
CA LEU A 19 10.37 6.58 -10.62
C LEU A 19 11.90 6.39 -10.55
N ASN A 20 12.46 5.51 -11.39
CA ASN A 20 13.86 5.10 -11.37
C ASN A 20 14.31 4.63 -9.97
N VAL A 21 13.47 3.81 -9.33
CA VAL A 21 13.71 3.20 -8.03
C VAL A 21 13.82 1.69 -8.20
N ASP A 22 14.81 1.08 -7.55
CA ASP A 22 14.92 -0.39 -7.50
C ASP A 22 13.72 -0.96 -6.71
N PRO A 23 12.94 -1.90 -7.28
CA PRO A 23 11.80 -2.52 -6.59
C PRO A 23 12.13 -3.12 -5.22
N VAL A 24 13.37 -3.54 -4.97
CA VAL A 24 13.82 -4.05 -3.66
C VAL A 24 13.74 -2.99 -2.56
N ASN A 25 13.86 -1.71 -2.94
CA ASN A 25 13.79 -0.57 -2.04
C ASN A 25 12.38 0.01 -1.91
N MET A 26 11.39 -0.58 -2.61
CA MET A 26 10.00 -0.14 -2.53
C MET A 26 9.24 -0.93 -1.45
N TYR A 27 8.53 -0.19 -0.61
CA TYR A 27 7.61 -0.74 0.38
C TYR A 27 6.18 -0.30 0.09
N VAL A 28 5.36 -1.22 -0.40
CA VAL A 28 3.97 -0.98 -0.81
C VAL A 28 3.04 -1.22 0.37
N VAL A 29 2.51 -0.11 0.90
CA VAL A 29 1.50 -0.10 1.97
C VAL A 29 0.11 0.03 1.36
N SER A 30 -0.79 -0.90 1.69
CA SER A 30 -2.18 -0.86 1.25
C SER A 30 -3.11 -0.52 2.41
N VAL A 31 -3.96 0.49 2.24
CA VAL A 31 -4.98 0.88 3.23
C VAL A 31 -6.32 0.29 2.81
N MET A 32 -6.92 -0.55 3.65
CA MET A 32 -8.12 -1.31 3.29
C MET A 32 -9.21 -1.26 4.36
N PRO A 33 -10.50 -1.23 3.99
CA PRO A 33 -11.60 -1.38 4.95
C PRO A 33 -11.85 -2.84 5.36
N CYS A 34 -10.92 -3.76 5.07
CA CYS A 34 -11.11 -5.20 5.21
C CYS A 34 -9.88 -5.86 5.85
N THR A 35 -10.10 -6.72 6.84
CA THR A 35 -9.04 -7.48 7.51
C THR A 35 -8.56 -8.67 6.67
N ALA A 36 -9.42 -9.28 5.86
CA ALA A 36 -9.05 -10.41 4.99
C ALA A 36 -7.96 -10.03 3.97
N LYS A 37 -7.84 -8.75 3.63
CA LYS A 37 -6.78 -8.23 2.76
C LYS A 37 -5.37 -8.40 3.34
N LYS A 38 -5.23 -8.43 4.66
CA LYS A 38 -3.96 -8.75 5.34
C LYS A 38 -3.52 -10.18 5.00
N TYR A 39 -4.43 -11.14 5.16
CA TYR A 39 -4.15 -12.51 4.73
C TYR A 39 -3.90 -12.59 3.22
N GLU A 40 -4.67 -11.84 2.41
CA GLU A 40 -4.46 -11.83 0.97
C GLU A 40 -3.05 -11.36 0.58
N CYS A 41 -2.46 -10.33 1.20
CA CYS A 41 -1.11 -9.90 0.83
C CYS A 41 0.01 -10.85 1.23
N ASP A 42 -0.23 -11.73 2.21
CA ASP A 42 0.77 -12.69 2.70
C ASP A 42 0.74 -14.03 1.95
N ARG A 43 -0.17 -14.19 0.99
CA ARG A 43 -0.26 -15.41 0.17
C ARG A 43 0.97 -15.57 -0.73
N PRO A 44 1.63 -16.74 -0.73
CA PRO A 44 2.94 -16.95 -1.37
C PRO A 44 2.94 -16.75 -2.88
N GLU A 45 1.78 -16.87 -3.55
CA GLU A 45 1.63 -16.66 -4.99
C GLU A 45 1.60 -15.19 -5.42
N PHE A 46 1.47 -14.23 -4.51
CA PHE A 46 1.45 -12.80 -4.84
C PHE A 46 2.85 -12.19 -4.87
N ILE A 47 3.64 -12.70 -5.83
CA ILE A 47 5.02 -12.30 -6.08
C ILE A 47 5.28 -12.02 -7.57
N ALA A 48 4.29 -11.53 -8.33
CA ALA A 48 4.44 -11.39 -9.78
C ALA A 48 5.47 -10.34 -10.20
N SER A 49 5.77 -9.38 -9.31
CA SER A 49 6.87 -8.43 -9.48
C SER A 49 8.26 -9.04 -9.24
N GLY A 50 8.36 -10.31 -8.84
CA GLY A 50 9.59 -10.94 -8.33
C GLY A 50 9.83 -10.68 -6.84
N TYR A 51 9.06 -9.77 -6.25
CA TYR A 51 9.01 -9.45 -4.83
C TYR A 51 7.58 -9.61 -4.32
N LYS A 52 7.38 -9.54 -3.01
CA LYS A 52 6.03 -9.47 -2.44
C LYS A 52 5.29 -8.26 -3.04
N ASP A 53 4.18 -8.51 -3.75
CA ASP A 53 3.49 -7.47 -4.53
C ASP A 53 2.93 -6.35 -3.62
N VAL A 54 2.45 -6.70 -2.42
CA VAL A 54 2.02 -5.75 -1.38
C VAL A 54 2.67 -6.14 -0.06
N ASP A 55 3.47 -5.25 0.53
CA ASP A 55 4.30 -5.59 1.68
C ASP A 55 3.49 -5.67 2.97
N VAL A 56 2.57 -4.73 3.16
CA VAL A 56 1.68 -4.70 4.33
C VAL A 56 0.32 -4.12 3.98
N VAL A 57 -0.70 -4.59 4.70
CA VAL A 57 -2.03 -4.02 4.68
C VAL A 57 -2.38 -3.49 6.07
N ILE A 58 -2.77 -2.22 6.14
CA ILE A 58 -3.35 -1.62 7.33
C ILE A 58 -4.84 -1.34 7.10
N THR A 59 -5.63 -1.46 8.15
CA THR A 59 -7.06 -1.17 8.08
C THR A 59 -7.31 0.34 8.13
N THR A 60 -8.50 0.76 7.70
CA THR A 60 -8.96 2.15 7.91
C THR A 60 -8.87 2.59 9.38
N ARG A 61 -9.10 1.68 10.33
CA ARG A 61 -8.96 1.98 11.77
C ARG A 61 -7.51 2.19 12.19
N GLU A 62 -6.60 1.38 11.67
CA GLU A 62 -5.16 1.52 11.96
C GLU A 62 -4.62 2.83 11.36
N LEU A 63 -5.02 3.18 10.13
CA LEU A 63 -4.67 4.49 9.57
C LEU A 63 -5.22 5.64 10.42
N ALA A 64 -6.49 5.57 10.84
CA ALA A 64 -7.07 6.59 11.71
C ALA A 64 -6.35 6.72 13.06
N GLN A 65 -5.83 5.60 13.61
CA GLN A 65 -5.02 5.62 14.82
C GLN A 65 -3.65 6.28 14.57
N LEU A 66 -2.96 5.92 13.48
CA LEU A 66 -1.67 6.52 13.11
C LEU A 66 -1.77 8.04 12.92
N ILE A 67 -2.84 8.52 12.28
CA ILE A 67 -3.09 9.96 12.11
C ILE A 67 -3.23 10.66 13.47
N LYS A 68 -3.95 10.05 14.42
CA LYS A 68 -4.11 10.58 15.79
C LYS A 68 -2.80 10.56 16.57
N ASP A 69 -2.05 9.46 16.49
CA ASP A 69 -0.78 9.29 17.19
C ASP A 69 0.29 10.26 16.68
N ALA A 70 0.22 10.63 15.40
CA ALA A 70 1.08 11.65 14.80
C ALA A 70 0.69 13.09 15.18
N GLY A 71 -0.42 13.30 15.92
CA GLY A 71 -0.90 14.63 16.30
C GLY A 71 -1.49 15.44 15.14
N ILE A 72 -1.92 14.78 14.06
CA ILE A 72 -2.45 15.44 12.87
C ILE A 72 -3.94 15.78 13.07
N GLU A 73 -4.29 17.06 12.90
CA GLU A 73 -5.68 17.52 12.95
C GLU A 73 -6.39 17.26 11.61
N PHE A 74 -6.78 16.01 11.39
CA PHE A 74 -7.31 15.53 10.10
C PHE A 74 -8.49 16.34 9.56
N LEU A 75 -9.37 16.85 10.42
CA LEU A 75 -10.58 17.58 10.01
C LEU A 75 -10.28 18.98 9.45
N ASN A 76 -9.10 19.53 9.73
CA ASN A 76 -8.69 20.87 9.31
C ASN A 76 -7.60 20.84 8.22
N LEU A 77 -7.29 19.66 7.67
CA LEU A 77 -6.35 19.55 6.57
C LEU A 77 -6.93 20.14 5.29
N PRO A 78 -6.15 20.89 4.50
CA PRO A 78 -6.56 21.28 3.15
C PRO A 78 -6.65 20.05 2.24
N GLU A 79 -7.48 20.13 1.20
CA GLU A 79 -7.52 19.10 0.17
C GLU A 79 -6.25 19.13 -0.68
N GLU A 80 -5.77 17.94 -1.07
CA GLU A 80 -4.63 17.74 -1.96
C GLU A 80 -4.95 16.61 -2.95
N ALA A 81 -4.39 16.69 -4.16
CA ALA A 81 -4.54 15.65 -5.17
C ALA A 81 -3.61 14.46 -4.86
N ALA A 82 -3.99 13.26 -5.31
CA ALA A 82 -3.03 12.17 -5.41
C ALA A 82 -1.98 12.49 -6.51
N ASP A 83 -0.79 11.91 -6.39
CA ASP A 83 0.30 12.01 -7.36
C ASP A 83 -0.11 11.62 -8.80
#